data_AF-A0A7K4RH14-F1
#
_entry.id   AF-A0A7K4RH14-F1
#
_cell.length_a   1.000
_cell.length_b   1.000
_cell.length_c   1.000
_cell.angle_alpha   90.00
_cell.angle_beta   90.00
_cell.angle_gamma   90.00
#
_symmetry.space_group_name_H-M   'P 1'
#
loop_
_entity.id
_entity.type
_entity.pdbx_description
1 polymer ?
#
loop_
_entity_poly.entity_id
_entity_poly.type
_entity_poly.pdbx_seq_one_letter_code
_entity_poly.pdbx_strand_id
1 'polypeptide(L)'
;SHLSGKRHRRLRSLRAERREQELRSLFVSGFARGTDPAELRRHFGSFGDVTGVVMDKDKGAFAIVELSDPSERQRALEHPRHSLGGRRLRVRPR
;
A
#
# COMPACT_ATOMS: atom_id res chain seq x y z
N SER A 1 22.08 -27.59 21.22
CA SER A 1 21.46 -26.90 20.07
C SER A 1 19.95 -27.07 20.09
N HIS A 2 19.20 -26.24 20.83
CA HIS A 2 17.73 -26.25 20.80
C HIS A 2 17.18 -24.83 20.94
N LEU A 3 16.95 -24.17 19.81
CA LEU A 3 16.23 -22.89 19.71
C LEU A 3 15.09 -22.96 18.68
N SER A 4 14.42 -24.11 18.58
CA SER A 4 13.30 -24.32 17.64
C SER A 4 11.96 -24.41 18.38
N GLY A 5 11.70 -23.44 19.27
CA GLY A 5 10.40 -23.29 19.91
C GLY A 5 9.42 -22.52 19.03
N LYS A 6 8.10 -22.69 19.27
CA LYS A 6 6.96 -22.04 18.57
C LYS A 6 7.17 -20.56 18.19
N ARG A 7 7.99 -19.81 18.95
CA ARG A 7 8.40 -18.43 18.68
C ARG A 7 9.14 -18.23 17.35
N HIS A 8 10.04 -19.14 16.98
CA HIS A 8 10.78 -19.05 15.71
C HIS A 8 9.87 -19.26 14.49
N ARG A 9 8.89 -20.17 14.59
CA ARG A 9 7.89 -20.42 13.54
C ARG A 9 7.03 -19.19 13.29
N ARG A 10 6.52 -18.55 14.35
CA ARG A 10 5.70 -17.33 14.28
C ARG A 10 6.43 -16.17 13.60
N LEU A 11 7.70 -15.93 13.94
CA LEU A 11 8.49 -14.85 13.33
C LEU A 11 8.76 -15.06 11.84
N ARG A 12 8.84 -16.33 11.37
CA ARG A 12 8.97 -16.62 9.94
C ARG A 12 7.68 -16.34 9.19
N SER A 13 6.53 -16.75 9.73
CA SER A 13 5.21 -16.47 9.13
C SER A 13 4.94 -14.98 8.99
N LEU A 14 5.17 -14.19 10.05
CA LEU A 14 4.98 -12.73 10.01
C LEU A 14 5.87 -12.04 8.96
N ARG A 15 7.07 -12.58 8.71
CA ARG A 15 7.97 -12.05 7.68
C ARG A 15 7.50 -12.41 6.27
N ALA A 16 6.95 -13.61 6.08
CA ALA A 16 6.38 -14.01 4.79
C ALA A 16 5.15 -13.15 4.45
N GLU A 17 4.22 -13.00 5.40
CA GLU A 17 3.03 -12.15 5.27
C GLU A 17 3.40 -10.70 4.92
N ARG A 18 4.43 -10.15 5.59
CA ARG A 18 4.88 -8.78 5.31
C ARG A 18 5.48 -8.63 3.91
N ARG A 19 6.23 -9.62 3.43
CA ARG A 19 6.75 -9.62 2.05
C ARG A 19 5.61 -9.69 1.04
N GLU A 20 4.62 -10.54 1.28
CA GLU A 20 3.43 -10.62 0.41
C GLU A 20 2.67 -9.29 0.38
N GLN A 21 2.48 -8.64 1.53
CA GLN A 21 1.91 -7.29 1.59
C GLN A 21 2.73 -6.27 0.79
N GLU A 22 4.06 -6.28 0.90
CA GLU A 22 4.95 -5.40 0.13
C GLU A 22 4.79 -5.60 -1.38
N LEU A 23 4.63 -6.85 -1.84
CA LEU A 23 4.42 -7.17 -3.26
C LEU A 23 3.08 -6.68 -3.81
N ARG A 24 2.07 -6.45 -2.97
CA ARG A 24 0.74 -5.93 -3.37
C ARG A 24 0.44 -4.52 -2.88
N SER A 25 1.43 -3.83 -2.30
CA SER A 25 1.25 -2.48 -1.77
C SER A 25 1.90 -1.40 -2.64
N LEU A 26 1.31 -0.21 -2.62
CA LEU A 26 1.80 1.01 -3.23
C LEU A 26 2.21 2.02 -2.16
N PHE A 27 3.32 2.70 -2.38
CA PHE A 27 3.64 3.95 -1.71
C PHE A 27 3.10 5.12 -2.53
N VAL A 28 2.25 5.93 -1.91
CA VAL A 28 1.56 7.06 -2.55
C VAL A 28 1.91 8.35 -1.82
N SER A 29 2.22 9.41 -2.55
CA SER A 29 2.47 10.75 -2.00
C SER A 29 2.01 11.84 -2.97
N GLY A 30 1.99 13.10 -2.52
CA GLY A 30 1.64 14.25 -3.37
C GLY A 30 0.15 14.63 -3.37
N PHE A 31 -0.69 13.89 -2.66
CA PHE A 31 -2.08 14.27 -2.37
C PHE A 31 -2.14 15.50 -1.45
N ALA A 32 -3.32 16.11 -1.34
CA ALA A 32 -3.52 17.30 -0.51
C ALA A 32 -3.44 16.95 0.98
N ARG A 33 -2.98 17.89 1.82
CA ARG A 33 -3.17 17.74 3.27
C ARG A 33 -4.67 17.67 3.57
N GLY A 34 -5.06 16.75 4.44
CA GLY A 34 -6.47 16.51 4.76
C GLY A 34 -7.23 15.63 3.77
N THR A 35 -6.56 15.06 2.75
CA THR A 35 -7.18 14.02 1.90
C THR A 35 -7.66 12.86 2.77
N ASP A 36 -8.90 12.42 2.55
CA ASP A 36 -9.50 11.32 3.30
C ASP A 36 -8.94 9.96 2.79
N PRO A 37 -8.63 8.98 3.66
CA PRO A 37 -8.20 7.65 3.21
C PRO A 37 -9.17 7.01 2.21
N ALA A 38 -10.47 7.31 2.31
CA ALA A 38 -11.50 6.82 1.41
C ALA A 38 -11.36 7.39 -0.01
N GLU A 39 -10.80 8.59 -0.19
CA GLU A 39 -10.49 9.13 -1.52
C GLU A 39 -9.41 8.33 -2.22
N LEU A 40 -8.34 8.00 -1.50
CA LEU A 40 -7.29 7.11 -2.01
C LEU A 40 -7.85 5.72 -2.30
N ARG A 41 -8.70 5.19 -1.42
CA ARG A 41 -9.35 3.89 -1.64
C ARG A 41 -10.21 3.88 -2.90
N ARG A 42 -11.02 4.92 -3.12
CA ARG A 42 -11.84 5.05 -4.35
C ARG A 42 -10.97 5.18 -5.60
N HIS A 43 -9.92 6.00 -5.54
CA HIS A 43 -9.01 6.21 -6.67
C HIS A 43 -8.26 4.92 -7.06
N PHE A 44 -7.67 4.22 -6.09
CA PHE A 44 -6.95 2.98 -6.40
C PHE A 44 -7.86 1.78 -6.63
N GLY A 45 -9.13 1.87 -6.20
CA GLY A 45 -10.18 0.90 -6.49
C GLY A 45 -10.42 0.67 -7.99
N SER A 46 -10.08 1.61 -8.85
CA SER A 46 -10.18 1.41 -10.32
C SER A 46 -9.14 0.45 -10.87
N PHE A 47 -8.09 0.10 -10.11
CA PHE A 47 -7.02 -0.80 -10.54
C PHE A 47 -7.14 -2.21 -9.93
N GLY A 48 -7.90 -2.33 -8.84
CA GLY A 48 -8.10 -3.58 -8.11
C GLY A 48 -8.76 -3.36 -6.74
N ASP A 49 -8.99 -4.45 -6.02
CA ASP A 49 -9.59 -4.37 -4.69
C ASP A 49 -8.60 -3.84 -3.64
N VAL A 50 -8.96 -2.71 -3.02
CA VAL A 50 -8.14 -2.08 -1.98
C VAL A 50 -8.53 -2.64 -0.61
N THR A 51 -7.62 -3.44 -0.08
CA THR A 51 -7.76 -4.15 1.21
C THR A 51 -7.32 -3.31 2.40
N GLY A 52 -6.49 -2.27 2.18
CA GLY A 52 -6.06 -1.38 3.25
C GLY A 52 -5.51 -0.04 2.75
N VAL A 53 -5.70 1.00 3.56
CA VAL A 53 -5.05 2.31 3.38
C VAL A 53 -4.50 2.76 4.71
N VAL A 54 -3.18 2.96 4.79
CA VAL A 54 -2.49 3.47 5.98
C VAL A 54 -1.86 4.81 5.63
N MET A 55 -2.24 5.87 6.34
CA MET A 55 -1.68 7.21 6.14
C MET A 55 -0.83 7.66 7.32
N ASP A 56 0.20 8.46 7.01
CA ASP A 56 0.91 9.25 8.01
C ASP A 56 -0.07 10.23 8.66
N LYS A 57 -0.33 10.02 9.95
CA LYS A 57 -1.38 10.69 10.75
C LYS A 57 -1.12 12.18 10.97
N ASP A 58 0.13 12.62 10.92
CA ASP A 58 0.49 14.01 11.29
C ASP A 58 0.68 14.91 10.07
N LYS A 59 1.15 14.32 8.96
CA LYS A 59 1.58 15.13 7.81
C LYS A 59 0.74 14.91 6.55
N GLY A 60 0.02 13.79 6.44
CA GLY A 60 -0.58 13.38 5.16
C GLY A 60 0.47 13.36 4.04
N ALA A 61 1.73 13.10 4.40
CA ALA A 61 2.86 13.20 3.47
C ALA A 61 2.88 12.01 2.50
N PHE A 62 2.48 10.85 3.00
CA PHE A 62 2.39 9.62 2.24
C PHE A 62 1.31 8.69 2.79
N ALA A 63 0.92 7.74 1.94
CA ALA A 63 0.01 6.66 2.23
C ALA A 63 0.59 5.36 1.69
N ILE A 64 0.33 4.26 2.40
CA ILE A 64 0.45 2.91 1.86
C ILE A 64 -0.95 2.45 1.46
N VAL A 65 -1.10 2.08 0.20
CA VAL A 65 -2.33 1.49 -0.34
C VAL A 65 -2.06 0.02 -0.62
N GLU A 66 -2.79 -0.86 0.05
CA GLU A 66 -2.64 -2.30 -0.06
C GLU A 66 -3.75 -2.86 -0.96
N LEU A 67 -3.36 -3.49 -2.07
CA LEU A 67 -4.27 -4.15 -3.01
C LEU A 67 -4.40 -5.63 -2.67
N SER A 68 -5.40 -6.29 -3.23
CA SER A 68 -5.64 -7.71 -2.99
C SER A 68 -4.59 -8.59 -3.69
N ASP A 69 -4.10 -8.15 -4.86
CA ASP A 69 -3.20 -8.94 -5.70
C ASP A 69 -2.00 -8.13 -6.27
N PRO A 70 -0.79 -8.72 -6.40
CA PRO A 70 0.37 -8.06 -7.03
C PRO A 70 0.14 -7.56 -8.47
N SER A 71 -0.69 -8.23 -9.27
CA SER A 71 -1.06 -7.79 -10.62
C SER A 71 -1.89 -6.51 -10.60
N GLU A 72 -2.76 -6.32 -9.59
CA GLU A 72 -3.49 -5.05 -9.40
C GLU A 72 -2.53 -3.91 -9.09
N ARG A 73 -1.54 -4.15 -8.23
CA ARG A 73 -0.46 -3.20 -7.94
C ARG A 73 0.29 -2.86 -9.22
N GLN A 74 0.59 -3.85 -10.04
CA GLN A 74 1.29 -3.64 -11.30
C GLN A 74 0.48 -2.76 -12.27
N ARG A 75 -0.82 -3.02 -12.43
CA ARG A 75 -1.72 -2.17 -13.23
C ARG A 75 -1.73 -0.72 -12.76
N ALA A 76 -1.75 -0.50 -11.44
CA ALA A 76 -1.66 0.85 -10.89
C ALA A 76 -0.32 1.51 -11.23
N LEU A 77 0.81 0.80 -11.09
CA LEU A 77 2.15 1.33 -11.40
C LEU A 77 2.36 1.66 -12.88
N GLU A 78 1.75 0.90 -13.78
CA GLU A 78 1.82 1.11 -15.23
C GLU A 78 0.95 2.28 -15.69
N HIS A 79 0.03 2.75 -14.84
CA HIS A 79 -0.79 3.88 -15.17
C HIS A 79 0.06 5.16 -15.26
N PRO A 80 0.07 5.84 -16.43
CA PRO A 80 1.09 6.86 -16.72
C PRO A 80 0.96 8.11 -15.84
N ARG A 81 -0.25 8.39 -15.33
CA ARG A 81 -0.54 9.58 -14.53
C ARG A 81 -1.65 9.32 -13.53
N HIS A 82 -1.36 9.49 -12.25
CA HIS A 82 -2.39 9.56 -11.21
C HIS A 82 -2.61 10.99 -10.77
N SER A 83 -3.88 11.35 -10.58
CA SER A 83 -4.28 12.63 -10.05
C SER A 83 -5.47 12.49 -9.12
N LEU A 84 -5.45 13.23 -8.00
CA LEU A 84 -6.55 13.30 -7.04
C LEU A 84 -6.73 14.76 -6.62
N GLY A 85 -7.95 15.29 -6.69
CA GLY A 85 -8.23 16.70 -6.36
C GLY A 85 -7.41 17.69 -7.17
N GLY A 86 -7.16 17.40 -8.46
CA GLY A 86 -6.32 18.24 -9.33
C GLY A 86 -4.81 18.19 -9.05
N ARG A 87 -4.37 17.40 -8.07
CA ARG A 87 -2.95 17.25 -7.72
C ARG A 87 -2.41 15.94 -8.28
N ARG A 88 -1.18 15.99 -8.80
CA ARG A 88 -0.50 14.80 -9.32
C ARG A 88 0.03 13.94 -8.16
N LEU A 89 -0.36 12.68 -8.14
CA LEU A 89 0.17 11.72 -7.18
C LEU A 89 1.50 11.14 -7.68
N ARG A 90 2.37 10.80 -6.74
CA ARG A 90 3.56 9.97 -6.96
C ARG A 90 3.26 8.59 -6.42
N VAL A 91 3.26 7.59 -7.31
CA VAL A 91 2.96 6.19 -6.98
C VAL A 91 4.21 5.36 -7.26
N ARG A 92 4.62 4.55 -6.29
CA ARG A 92 5.81 3.69 -6.35
C ARG A 92 5.54 2.36 -5.66
N PRO A 93 6.32 1.30 -5.93
CA PRO A 93 6.34 0.13 -5.06
C PRO A 93 6.60 0.55 -3.60
N ARG A 94 5.98 -0.17 -2.65
CA ARG A 94 6.22 0.01 -1.22
C ARG A 94 7.67 -0.25 -0.83
#